data_AF-A0A1A3DZW0-F1
#
_entry.id   AF-A0A1A3DZW0-F1
#
_cell.length_a   1.000
_cell.length_b   1.000
_cell.length_c   1.000
_cell.angle_alpha   90.00
_cell.angle_beta   90.00
_cell.angle_gamma   90.00
#
_symmetry.space_group_name_H-M   'P 1'
#
loop_
_entity.id
_entity.type
_entity.pdbx_description
1 polymer ?
#
loop_
_entity_poly.entity_id
_entity_poly.type
_entity_poly.pdbx_seq_one_letter_code
_entity_poly.pdbx_strand_id
1 'polypeptide(L)'
;MESTRAGQEPSRAVERTAGALVAAEPDTPDALQADYFLRLLTGRRGLIDQRIDDCQRKIITAEAKGDADAGANFRRLLQIAEQDRLTVDTLIDKLRRRFTARVPGGAAAGPVLVLRRTGPTAR
;
A
#
# COMPACT_ATOMS: atom_id res chain seq x y z
N MET A 1 -25.54 -41.26 40.99
CA MET A 1 -25.60 -40.56 39.69
C MET A 1 -25.79 -39.09 39.99
N GLU A 2 -24.75 -38.28 39.90
CA GLU A 2 -24.83 -36.84 40.15
C GLU A 2 -24.27 -36.13 38.92
N SER A 3 -25.14 -35.35 38.26
CA SER A 3 -24.91 -34.73 36.97
C SER A 3 -24.55 -33.26 37.19
N THR A 4 -23.28 -32.91 37.06
CA THR A 4 -22.83 -31.51 37.10
C THR A 4 -22.92 -30.88 35.71
N ARG A 5 -23.77 -29.86 35.62
CA ARG A 5 -23.86 -28.90 34.51
C ARG A 5 -22.52 -28.18 34.36
N ALA A 6 -21.93 -28.21 33.17
CA ALA A 6 -20.94 -27.23 32.74
C ALA A 6 -21.57 -26.36 31.65
N GLY A 7 -22.20 -25.26 32.07
CA GLY A 7 -22.38 -24.11 31.20
C GLY A 7 -21.05 -23.38 31.15
N GLN A 8 -20.38 -23.40 30.00
CA GLN A 8 -19.10 -22.73 29.80
C GLN A 8 -19.21 -21.74 28.63
N GLU A 9 -19.61 -20.53 28.99
CA GLU A 9 -19.12 -19.23 28.53
C GLU A 9 -18.98 -18.97 27.01
N PRO A 10 -19.97 -18.31 26.37
CA PRO A 10 -19.80 -17.62 25.08
C PRO A 10 -18.79 -16.45 25.13
N SER A 11 -18.33 -16.03 26.32
CA SER A 11 -17.37 -14.93 26.54
C SER A 11 -16.03 -15.10 25.82
N ARG A 12 -15.51 -16.34 25.71
CA ARG A 12 -14.22 -16.59 25.03
C ARG A 12 -14.27 -16.39 23.52
N ALA A 13 -15.45 -16.48 22.90
CA ALA A 13 -15.60 -16.26 21.47
C ALA A 13 -15.56 -14.77 21.13
N VAL A 14 -16.16 -13.92 21.98
CA VAL A 14 -16.19 -12.46 21.82
C VAL A 14 -14.82 -11.83 22.07
N GLU A 15 -14.06 -12.32 23.06
CA GLU A 15 -12.68 -11.88 23.28
C GLU A 15 -11.74 -12.28 22.13
N ARG A 16 -11.97 -13.42 21.48
CA ARG A 16 -11.15 -13.85 20.33
C ARG A 16 -11.42 -13.01 19.09
N THR A 17 -12.67 -12.61 18.84
CA THR A 17 -12.99 -11.67 17.77
C THR A 17 -12.54 -10.25 18.09
N ALA A 18 -12.65 -9.80 19.34
CA ALA A 18 -12.10 -8.52 19.77
C ALA A 18 -10.57 -8.48 19.63
N GLY A 19 -9.86 -9.55 20.02
CA GLY A 19 -8.41 -9.68 19.83
C GLY A 19 -7.97 -9.76 18.37
N ALA A 20 -8.78 -10.36 17.49
CA ALA A 20 -8.52 -10.39 16.05
C ALA A 20 -8.77 -9.03 15.37
N LEU A 21 -9.66 -8.20 15.92
CA LEU A 21 -9.92 -6.83 15.45
C LEU A 21 -8.93 -5.80 16.04
N VAL A 22 -8.23 -6.13 17.12
CA VAL A 22 -7.28 -5.25 17.84
C VAL A 22 -5.82 -5.47 17.41
N ALA A 23 -5.53 -6.41 16.51
CA ALA A 23 -4.20 -6.54 15.91
C ALA A 23 -3.97 -5.57 14.73
N ALA A 24 -4.69 -4.45 14.68
CA ALA A 24 -4.20 -3.27 13.99
C ALA A 24 -3.06 -2.71 14.85
N GLU A 25 -1.82 -3.12 14.54
CA GLU A 25 -0.62 -2.43 15.02
C GLU A 25 -0.87 -0.91 14.91
N PRO A 26 -0.52 -0.09 15.91
CA PRO A 26 -0.63 1.35 15.76
C PRO A 26 0.14 1.74 14.50
N ASP A 27 -0.57 2.31 13.52
CA ASP A 27 0.04 2.69 12.24
C ASP A 27 1.31 3.47 12.54
N THR A 28 2.46 2.86 12.21
CA THR A 28 3.74 3.53 12.42
C THR A 28 3.70 4.89 11.71
N PRO A 29 4.35 5.95 12.22
CA PRO A 29 4.37 7.24 11.54
C PRO A 29 4.71 7.14 10.05
N ASP A 30 5.62 6.22 9.69
CA ASP A 30 5.97 5.89 8.32
C ASP A 30 4.80 5.34 7.49
N ALA A 31 3.95 4.50 8.08
CA ALA A 31 2.75 3.94 7.43
C ALA A 31 1.70 5.02 7.17
N LEU A 32 1.41 5.87 8.15
CA LEU A 32 0.50 7.02 7.98
C LEU A 32 1.00 7.98 6.90
N GLN A 33 2.31 8.21 6.87
CA GLN A 33 2.93 9.06 5.85
C GLN A 33 2.86 8.42 4.46
N ALA A 34 3.06 7.10 4.34
CA ALA A 34 2.90 6.38 3.09
C ALA A 34 1.47 6.49 2.56
N ASP A 35 0.47 6.35 3.42
CA ASP A 35 -0.95 6.48 3.06
C ASP A 35 -1.32 7.89 2.61
N TYR A 36 -0.74 8.91 3.25
CA TYR A 36 -0.87 10.29 2.77
C TYR A 36 -0.30 10.44 1.35
N PHE A 37 0.92 9.96 1.11
CA PHE A 37 1.52 10.05 -0.22
C PHE A 37 0.77 9.23 -1.27
N LEU A 38 0.23 8.07 -0.92
CA LEU A 38 -0.60 7.28 -1.83
C LEU A 38 -1.86 8.04 -2.24
N ARG A 39 -2.55 8.68 -1.31
CA ARG A 39 -3.72 9.53 -1.62
C ARG A 39 -3.33 10.70 -2.51
N LEU A 40 -2.25 11.39 -2.19
CA LEU A 40 -1.74 12.53 -2.97
C LEU A 40 -1.36 12.12 -4.41
N LEU A 41 -0.61 11.04 -4.55
CA LEU A 41 -0.16 10.54 -5.85
C LEU A 41 -1.32 10.00 -6.69
N THR A 42 -2.31 9.36 -6.06
CA THR A 42 -3.53 8.90 -6.75
C THR A 42 -4.34 10.10 -7.26
N GLY A 43 -4.48 11.16 -6.47
CA GLY A 43 -5.10 12.41 -6.91
C GLY A 43 -4.34 13.05 -8.08
N ARG A 44 -3.01 13.13 -7.97
CA ARG A 44 -2.16 13.65 -9.06
C ARG A 44 -2.25 12.80 -10.33
N ARG A 45 -2.38 11.48 -10.19
CA ARG A 45 -2.58 10.56 -11.32
C ARG A 45 -3.86 10.91 -12.08
N GLY A 46 -4.98 11.09 -11.37
CA GLY A 46 -6.24 11.51 -12.02
C GLY A 46 -6.13 12.85 -12.75
N LEU A 47 -5.42 13.83 -12.18
CA LEU A 47 -5.16 15.11 -12.87
C LEU A 47 -4.30 14.96 -14.12
N ILE A 48 -3.32 14.05 -14.11
CA ILE A 48 -2.51 13.75 -15.30
C ILE A 48 -3.35 13.07 -16.37
N ASP A 49 -4.21 12.12 -16.00
CA ASP A 49 -5.13 11.46 -16.93
C ASP A 49 -6.06 12.51 -17.60
N GLN A 50 -6.60 13.47 -16.82
CA GLN A 50 -7.38 14.57 -17.39
C GLN A 50 -6.58 15.44 -18.36
N ARG A 51 -5.31 15.75 -18.05
CA ARG A 51 -4.43 16.52 -18.95
C ARG A 51 -4.15 15.78 -20.26
N ILE A 52 -4.02 14.46 -20.22
CA ILE A 52 -3.85 13.62 -21.41
C ILE A 52 -5.10 13.73 -22.28
N ASP A 53 -6.28 13.52 -21.72
CA ASP A 53 -7.55 13.62 -22.45
C ASP A 53 -7.74 15.02 -23.07
N ASP A 54 -7.41 16.08 -22.32
CA ASP A 54 -7.45 17.46 -22.80
C ASP A 54 -6.50 17.68 -23.97
N CYS A 55 -5.27 17.18 -23.90
CA CYS A 55 -4.31 17.31 -25.00
C CYS A 55 -4.80 16.58 -26.25
N GLN A 56 -5.33 15.37 -26.11
CA GLN A 56 -5.89 14.60 -27.23
C GLN A 56 -7.05 15.35 -27.92
N ARG A 57 -8.00 15.89 -27.15
CA ARG A 57 -9.08 16.72 -27.71
C ARG A 57 -8.56 17.95 -28.44
N LYS A 58 -7.54 18.61 -27.90
CA LYS A 58 -6.94 19.81 -28.49
C LYS A 58 -6.14 19.49 -29.75
N ILE A 59 -5.50 18.33 -29.84
CA ILE A 59 -4.85 17.83 -31.07
C ILE A 59 -5.89 17.68 -32.17
N ILE A 60 -6.98 16.96 -31.92
CA ILE A 60 -8.08 16.77 -32.89
C ILE A 60 -8.63 18.13 -33.35
N THR A 61 -8.83 19.05 -32.42
CA THR A 61 -9.33 20.40 -32.73
C THR A 61 -8.35 21.20 -33.58
N ALA A 62 -7.04 21.13 -33.30
CA ALA A 62 -6.01 21.82 -34.08
C ALA A 62 -5.91 21.23 -35.49
N GLU A 63 -5.95 19.91 -35.61
CA GLU A 63 -5.93 19.19 -36.90
C GLU A 63 -7.14 19.54 -37.77
N ALA A 64 -8.34 19.59 -37.19
CA ALA A 64 -9.55 20.00 -37.89
C ALA A 64 -9.49 21.46 -38.40
N LYS A 65 -8.70 22.32 -37.75
CA LYS A 65 -8.48 23.72 -38.14
C LYS A 65 -7.28 23.90 -39.09
N GLY A 66 -6.52 22.85 -39.36
CA GLY A 66 -5.25 22.94 -40.10
C GLY A 66 -4.15 23.67 -39.33
N ASP A 67 -4.27 23.81 -38.01
CA ASP A 67 -3.29 24.48 -37.16
C ASP A 67 -2.17 23.50 -36.76
N ALA A 68 -1.19 23.37 -37.65
CA ALA A 68 -0.07 22.45 -37.48
C ALA A 68 0.81 22.77 -36.26
N ASP A 69 1.00 24.07 -35.97
CA ASP A 69 1.85 24.53 -34.87
C ASP A 69 1.20 24.21 -33.52
N ALA A 70 -0.10 24.51 -33.36
CA ALA A 70 -0.83 24.13 -32.17
C ALA A 70 -0.87 22.60 -32.00
N GLY A 71 -1.07 21.85 -33.10
CA GLY A 71 -1.01 20.39 -33.09
C GLY A 71 0.33 19.86 -32.60
N ALA A 72 1.45 20.39 -33.09
CA ALA A 72 2.80 20.02 -32.65
C ALA A 72 3.02 20.33 -31.17
N ASN A 73 2.57 21.50 -30.70
CA ASN A 73 2.66 21.88 -29.29
C ASN A 73 1.86 20.92 -28.38
N PHE A 74 0.63 20.58 -28.74
CA PHE A 74 -0.19 19.66 -27.93
C PHE A 74 0.36 18.23 -27.92
N ARG A 75 0.96 17.75 -29.02
CA ARG A 75 1.65 16.44 -29.01
C ARG A 75 2.84 16.42 -28.05
N ARG A 76 3.62 17.51 -27.99
CA ARG A 76 4.69 17.64 -27.00
C ARG A 76 4.16 17.61 -25.57
N LEU A 77 3.07 18.35 -25.30
CA LEU A 77 2.44 18.37 -23.97
C LEU A 77 1.85 17.00 -23.58
N LEU A 78 1.29 16.28 -24.54
CA LEU A 78 0.79 14.92 -24.36
C LEU A 78 1.91 13.96 -23.93
N GLN A 79 3.04 13.96 -24.64
CA GLN A 79 4.21 13.14 -24.30
C GLN A 79 4.74 13.44 -22.88
N ILE A 80 4.79 14.72 -22.49
CA ILE A 80 5.18 15.12 -21.13
C ILE A 80 4.20 14.54 -20.09
N ALA A 81 2.89 14.65 -20.35
CA ALA A 81 1.87 14.12 -19.45
C ALA A 81 1.94 12.58 -19.35
N GLU A 82 2.23 11.88 -20.44
CA GLU A 82 2.45 10.43 -20.44
C GLU A 82 3.70 10.03 -19.63
N GLN A 83 4.78 10.80 -19.72
CA GLN A 83 5.97 10.56 -18.91
C GLN A 83 5.72 10.85 -17.42
N ASP A 84 4.99 11.91 -17.10
CA ASP A 84 4.53 12.21 -15.72
C ASP A 84 3.69 11.05 -15.17
N ARG A 85 2.79 10.51 -16.01
CA ARG A 85 1.92 9.37 -15.69
C ARG A 85 2.76 8.16 -15.27
N LEU A 86 3.68 7.72 -16.13
CA LEU A 86 4.58 6.58 -15.84
C LEU A 86 5.41 6.78 -14.56
N THR A 87 5.85 8.02 -14.32
CA THR A 87 6.61 8.38 -13.12
C THR A 87 5.76 8.20 -11.86
N VAL A 88 4.53 8.72 -11.87
CA VAL A 88 3.59 8.61 -10.74
C VAL A 88 3.19 7.16 -10.49
N ASP A 89 2.93 6.35 -11.53
CA ASP A 89 2.66 4.91 -11.37
C ASP A 89 3.80 4.21 -10.64
N THR A 90 5.03 4.49 -11.07
CA THR A 90 6.22 3.86 -10.50
C THR A 90 6.35 4.21 -9.01
N LEU A 91 6.04 5.45 -8.62
CA LEU A 91 6.07 5.86 -7.22
C LEU A 91 4.96 5.19 -6.39
N ILE A 92 3.75 5.11 -6.93
CA ILE A 92 2.62 4.42 -6.29
C ILE A 92 2.95 2.94 -6.07
N ASP A 93 3.47 2.25 -7.09
CA ASP A 93 3.83 0.83 -6.99
C ASP A 93 4.93 0.60 -5.95
N LYS A 94 5.98 1.45 -5.93
CA LYS A 94 7.05 1.37 -4.94
C LYS A 94 6.54 1.55 -3.50
N LEU A 95 5.65 2.52 -3.28
CA LEU A 95 5.07 2.75 -1.95
C LEU A 95 4.20 1.56 -1.52
N ARG A 96 3.32 1.07 -2.40
CA ARG A 96 2.49 -0.10 -2.11
C ARG A 96 3.35 -1.31 -1.77
N ARG A 97 4.33 -1.66 -2.59
CA ARG A 97 5.21 -2.80 -2.32
C ARG A 97 5.92 -2.70 -0.97
N ARG A 98 6.47 -1.52 -0.64
CA ARG A 98 7.22 -1.32 0.60
C ARG A 98 6.36 -1.49 1.86
N PHE A 99 5.12 -0.98 1.83
CA PHE A 99 4.28 -0.93 3.02
C PHE A 99 3.26 -2.08 3.10
N THR A 100 2.87 -2.68 1.96
CA THR A 100 2.08 -3.93 1.94
C THR A 100 2.94 -5.16 2.27
N ALA A 101 4.21 -5.21 1.85
CA ALA A 101 5.12 -6.31 2.23
C ALA A 101 5.48 -6.32 3.71
N ARG A 102 5.20 -5.24 4.45
CA ARG A 102 5.46 -5.12 5.89
C ARG A 102 4.29 -5.58 6.76
N VAL A 103 3.24 -6.19 6.21
CA VAL A 103 2.26 -6.95 7.01
C VAL A 103 2.76 -8.40 7.10
N PRO A 104 3.58 -8.79 8.09
CA PRO A 104 4.14 -10.13 8.18
C PRO A 104 3.21 -10.91 9.12
N GLY A 105 2.04 -11.30 8.61
CA GLY A 105 1.22 -12.30 9.26
C GLY A 105 1.81 -13.68 9.01
N GLY A 106 2.88 -14.05 9.74
CA GLY A 106 3.37 -15.44 9.75
C GLY A 106 4.87 -15.62 9.92
N ALA A 107 5.30 -15.84 11.16
CA ALA A 107 6.45 -16.66 11.56
C ALA A 107 7.77 -16.52 10.77
N ALA A 108 8.57 -15.50 11.12
CA ALA A 108 10.01 -15.70 11.13
C ALA A 108 10.36 -16.48 12.41
N ALA A 109 10.40 -17.81 12.29
CA ALA A 109 10.97 -18.68 13.30
C ALA A 109 12.41 -18.22 13.59
N GLY A 110 12.62 -17.63 14.77
CA GLY A 110 13.96 -17.22 15.21
C GLY A 110 14.89 -18.43 15.31
N PRO A 111 16.20 -18.25 15.16
CA PRO A 111 17.14 -19.32 15.49
C PRO A 111 17.06 -19.59 16.99
N VAL A 112 16.65 -20.82 17.34
CA VAL A 112 16.75 -21.33 18.71
C VAL A 112 18.23 -21.41 19.06
N LEU A 113 18.72 -20.39 19.77
CA LEU A 113 20.04 -20.44 20.41
C LEU A 113 19.92 -21.38 21.61
N VAL A 114 20.24 -22.66 21.41
CA VAL A 114 20.34 -23.64 22.50
C VAL A 114 21.52 -23.24 23.38
N LEU A 115 21.22 -22.56 24.49
CA LEU A 115 22.20 -22.26 25.53
C LEU A 115 22.58 -23.58 26.21
N ARG A 116 23.72 -24.17 25.81
CA ARG A 116 24.31 -25.30 26.52
C ARG A 116 24.73 -24.85 27.91
N ARG A 117 23.96 -25.26 28.92
CA ARG A 117 24.40 -25.25 30.33
C ARG A 117 25.59 -26.21 30.46
N THR A 118 26.80 -25.69 30.52
CA THR A 118 27.93 -26.43 31.07
C THR A 118 27.92 -26.24 32.59
N GLY A 119 27.65 -27.34 33.31
CA GLY A 119 27.81 -27.38 34.77
C GLY A 119 29.29 -27.41 35.17
N PRO A 120 29.63 -27.01 36.40
CA PRO A 120 31.01 -26.92 36.85
C PRO A 120 31.53 -28.31 37.28
N THR A 121 32.67 -28.74 36.75
CA THR A 121 33.48 -29.79 37.36
C THR A 121 34.61 -29.15 38.14
N ALA A 122 34.46 -29.12 39.46
CA ALA A 122 35.53 -28.91 40.41
C ALA A 122 36.24 -30.25 40.68
N ARG A 123 37.57 -30.26 40.58
CA ARG A 123 38.43 -30.95 41.54
C ARG A 123 39.87 -30.46 41.42
#